data_AF-A0A2P6WHA1-F1
#
_entry.id   AF-A0A2P6WHA1-F1
#
_cell.length_a   1.000
_cell.length_b   1.000
_cell.length_c   1.000
_cell.angle_alpha   90.00
_cell.angle_beta   90.00
_cell.angle_gamma   90.00
#
_symmetry.space_group_name_H-M   'P 1'
#
loop_
_entity.id
_entity.type
_entity.pdbx_description
1 polymer ?
#
loop_
_entity_poly.entity_id
_entity_poly.type
_entity_poly.pdbx_seq_one_letter_code
_entity_poly.pdbx_strand_id
1 'polypeptide(L)'
;MKNRQKLMTDAQWELIEPLLPRPKMRRDRRGRPPAPNRACFEGILWILQTGAAWRFLPDEFPSPSTCWRRLKQWEDEGVWLDAWRALLGTLDAEGLLRWDETFMDGSFAPAKKGAKPSAKPSVARERSGWYWPTVKVFRWEFGWKVPLRVKLRLRKPRSPKSASRNRKAARGKSPNA
;
A
#
# COMPACT_ATOMS: atom_id res chain seq x y z
N MET A 1 14.15 38.95 5.73
CA MET A 1 12.87 38.23 5.62
C MET A 1 13.21 36.79 5.21
N LYS A 2 12.88 35.77 6.01
CA LYS A 2 13.19 34.38 5.65
C LYS A 2 12.25 33.96 4.51
N ASN A 3 12.80 33.61 3.34
CA ASN A 3 12.03 33.08 2.22
C ASN A 3 11.50 31.71 2.61
N ARG A 4 10.20 31.64 2.94
CA ARG A 4 9.52 30.38 3.17
C ARG A 4 9.61 29.54 1.90
N GLN A 5 10.13 28.31 2.00
CA GLN A 5 10.08 27.38 0.88
C GLN A 5 8.62 27.02 0.60
N LYS A 6 8.07 27.54 -0.51
CA LYS A 6 6.76 27.12 -1.01
C LYS A 6 6.94 25.75 -1.69
N LEU A 7 6.49 24.69 -1.02
CA LEU A 7 6.49 23.33 -1.58
C LEU A 7 5.34 23.08 -2.55
N MET A 8 4.38 24.00 -2.63
CA MET A 8 3.17 23.83 -3.41
C MET A 8 2.79 25.14 -4.08
N THR A 9 2.33 25.04 -5.32
CA THR A 9 1.84 26.19 -6.08
C THR A 9 0.49 26.67 -5.52
N ASP A 10 0.14 27.94 -5.80
CA ASP A 10 -1.14 28.49 -5.36
C ASP A 10 -2.32 27.74 -6.02
N ALA A 11 -2.18 27.34 -7.29
CA ALA A 11 -3.19 26.53 -8.00
C ALA A 11 -3.41 25.14 -7.36
N GLN A 12 -2.33 24.44 -6.98
CA GLN A 12 -2.44 23.17 -6.27
C GLN A 12 -3.12 23.36 -4.90
N TRP A 13 -2.82 24.46 -4.22
CA TRP A 13 -3.45 24.78 -2.94
C TRP A 13 -4.95 25.03 -3.08
N GLU A 14 -5.39 25.74 -4.12
CA GLU A 14 -6.82 26.01 -4.37
C GLU A 14 -7.64 24.72 -4.57
N LEU A 15 -7.04 23.66 -5.09
CA LEU A 15 -7.68 22.34 -5.20
C LEU A 15 -7.82 21.63 -3.85
N ILE A 16 -6.86 21.83 -2.94
CA ILE A 16 -6.79 21.10 -1.67
C ILE A 16 -7.50 21.84 -0.54
N GLU A 17 -7.46 23.18 -0.52
CA GLU A 17 -8.05 24.00 0.53
C GLU A 17 -9.50 23.64 0.87
N PRO A 18 -10.40 23.40 -0.10
CA PRO A 18 -11.80 23.06 0.18
C PRO A 18 -11.97 21.69 0.87
N LEU A 19 -11.01 20.78 0.72
CA LEU A 19 -11.03 19.44 1.30
C LEU A 19 -10.65 19.45 2.78
N LEU A 20 -9.99 20.52 3.24
CA LEU A 20 -9.47 20.60 4.59
C LEU A 20 -10.55 21.03 5.58
N PRO A 21 -10.64 20.39 6.76
CA PRO A 21 -11.55 20.82 7.79
C PRO A 21 -11.21 22.25 8.22
N ARG A 22 -12.24 23.10 8.30
CA ARG A 22 -12.09 24.45 8.82
C ARG A 22 -11.55 24.39 10.25
N PRO A 23 -10.51 25.17 10.59
CA PRO A 23 -10.00 25.21 11.96
C PRO A 23 -11.14 25.59 12.91
N LYS A 24 -11.43 24.71 13.88
CA LYS A 24 -12.46 24.98 14.89
C LYS A 24 -11.96 26.09 15.81
N MET A 25 -12.42 27.33 15.57
CA MET A 25 -12.23 28.42 16.52
C MET A 25 -13.14 28.19 17.72
N ARG A 26 -12.61 28.36 18.94
CA ARG A 26 -13.46 28.29 20.13
C ARG A 26 -14.50 29.43 20.09
N ARG A 27 -15.72 29.14 20.54
CA ARG A 27 -16.83 30.11 20.55
C ARG A 27 -16.51 31.38 21.35
N ASP A 28 -15.75 31.22 22.43
CA ASP A 28 -15.30 32.31 23.31
C ASP A 28 -14.15 33.15 22.70
N ARG A 29 -13.60 32.75 21.54
CA ARG A 29 -12.43 33.36 20.88
C ARG A 29 -11.20 33.54 21.79
N ARG A 30 -11.13 32.81 22.90
CA ARG A 30 -10.00 32.85 23.83
C ARG A 30 -8.94 31.80 23.45
N GLY A 31 -7.68 32.10 23.75
CA GLY A 31 -6.53 31.23 23.52
C GLY A 31 -5.76 31.56 22.23
N ARG A 32 -4.74 30.74 21.94
CA ARG A 32 -3.90 30.93 20.74
C ARG A 32 -4.73 30.63 19.48
N PRO A 33 -4.72 31.52 18.47
CA PRO A 33 -5.41 31.25 17.21
C PRO A 33 -4.85 29.97 16.55
N PRO A 34 -5.70 29.16 15.90
CA PRO A 34 -5.23 27.98 15.17
C PRO A 34 -4.23 28.38 14.09
N ALA A 35 -3.21 27.54 13.89
CA ALA A 35 -2.29 27.72 12.78
C ALA A 35 -3.03 27.56 11.44
N PRO A 36 -2.66 28.37 10.41
CA PRO A 36 -3.29 28.30 9.10
C PRO A 36 -3.06 26.93 8.46
N ASN A 37 -4.08 26.40 7.78
CA ASN A 37 -4.04 25.06 7.21
C ASN A 37 -2.90 24.93 6.19
N ARG A 38 -2.70 25.92 5.31
CA ARG A 38 -1.63 25.89 4.30
C ARG A 38 -0.24 25.70 4.90
N ALA A 39 0.08 26.48 5.92
CA ALA A 39 1.40 26.39 6.56
C ALA A 39 1.60 25.05 7.28
N CYS A 40 0.54 24.46 7.84
CA CYS A 40 0.62 23.11 8.40
C CYS A 40 0.82 22.07 7.29
N PHE A 41 0.08 22.20 6.18
CA PHE A 41 0.16 21.28 5.05
C PHE A 41 1.55 21.29 4.42
N GLU A 42 2.09 22.47 4.10
CA GLU A 42 3.47 22.62 3.60
C GLU A 42 4.51 22.10 4.59
N GLY A 43 4.35 22.36 5.89
CA GLY A 43 5.26 21.81 6.91
C GLY A 43 5.23 20.28 7.00
N ILE A 44 4.06 19.67 6.79
CA ILE A 44 3.94 18.21 6.72
C ILE A 44 4.58 17.67 5.44
N LEU A 45 4.33 18.29 4.29
CA LEU A 45 4.97 17.93 3.02
C LEU A 45 6.49 17.99 3.13
N TRP A 46 7.03 19.00 3.81
CA TRP A 46 8.47 19.12 4.03
C TRP A 46 9.03 17.89 4.77
N ILE A 47 8.36 17.43 5.82
CA ILE A 47 8.75 16.22 6.56
C ILE A 47 8.62 14.97 5.69
N LEU A 48 7.54 14.84 4.92
CA LEU A 48 7.32 13.69 4.04
C LEU A 48 8.35 13.62 2.91
N GLN A 49 8.75 14.77 2.36
CA GLN A 49 9.74 14.86 1.29
C GLN A 49 11.17 14.61 1.79
N THR A 50 11.52 15.15 2.97
CA THR A 50 12.88 15.05 3.51
C THR A 50 13.11 13.80 4.34
N GLY A 51 12.06 13.20 4.91
CA GLY A 51 12.16 12.13 5.89
C GLY A 51 12.79 12.58 7.22
N ALA A 52 12.96 13.88 7.44
CA ALA A 52 13.60 14.40 8.63
C ALA A 52 12.74 14.16 9.88
N ALA A 53 13.40 14.05 11.05
CA ALA A 53 12.66 14.00 12.31
C ALA A 53 11.92 15.31 12.55
N TRP A 54 10.70 15.23 13.12
CA TRP A 54 9.85 16.40 13.42
C TRP A 54 10.55 17.55 14.14
N ARG A 55 11.54 17.27 15.00
CA ARG A 55 12.31 18.30 15.72
C ARG A 55 13.13 19.21 14.80
N PHE A 56 13.40 18.78 13.57
CA PHE A 56 14.15 19.51 12.56
C PHE A 56 13.27 20.28 11.59
N LEU A 57 11.95 20.30 11.80
CA LEU A 57 11.06 21.12 11.00
C LEU A 57 11.49 22.60 11.12
N PRO A 58 11.74 23.30 10.00
CA PRO A 58 12.16 24.70 10.03
C PRO A 58 11.16 25.62 10.74
N ASP A 59 11.68 26.65 11.42
CA ASP A 59 10.88 27.61 12.21
C ASP A 59 9.90 28.46 11.40
N GLU A 60 9.99 28.44 10.06
CA GLU A 60 9.03 29.11 9.17
C GLU A 60 7.66 28.42 9.12
N PHE A 61 7.61 27.15 9.51
CA PHE A 61 6.40 26.36 9.63
C PHE A 61 5.83 26.41 11.06
N PRO A 62 4.55 26.06 11.24
CA PRO A 62 3.99 25.89 12.57
C PRO A 62 4.77 24.85 13.38
N SER A 63 4.66 24.92 14.71
CA SER A 63 5.37 24.01 15.62
C SER A 63 5.22 22.54 15.20
N PRO A 64 6.26 21.71 15.33
CA PRO A 64 6.20 20.30 14.94
C PRO A 64 5.00 19.53 15.49
N SER A 65 4.67 19.74 16.77
CA SER A 65 3.52 19.09 17.42
C SER A 65 2.17 19.49 16.81
N THR A 66 2.05 20.71 16.30
CA THR A 66 0.84 21.18 15.62
C THR A 66 0.72 20.52 14.25
N CYS A 67 1.80 20.47 13.47
CA CYS A 67 1.82 19.79 12.19
C CYS A 67 1.52 18.29 12.33
N TRP A 68 2.13 17.62 13.31
CA TRP A 68 1.86 16.21 13.57
C TRP A 68 0.40 15.94 13.95
N ARG A 69 -0.19 16.76 14.83
CA ARG A 69 -1.62 16.63 15.19
C ARG A 69 -2.53 16.84 13.98
N ARG A 70 -2.19 17.78 13.09
CA ARG A 70 -2.93 18.00 11.84
C ARG A 70 -2.78 16.83 10.88
N LEU A 71 -1.58 16.30 10.70
CA LEU A 71 -1.34 15.08 9.91
C LEU A 71 -2.26 13.96 10.37
N LYS A 72 -2.29 13.67 11.69
CA LYS A 72 -3.13 12.60 12.23
C LYS A 72 -4.62 12.87 12.04
N GLN A 73 -5.08 14.09 12.33
CA GLN A 73 -6.48 14.47 12.12
C GLN A 73 -6.89 14.29 10.65
N TRP A 74 -6.09 14.78 9.72
CA TRP A 74 -6.38 14.73 8.28
C TRP A 74 -6.26 13.33 7.70
N GLU A 75 -5.42 12.46 8.29
CA GLU A 75 -5.39 11.03 7.97
C GLU A 75 -6.70 10.35 8.39
N ASP A 76 -7.15 10.58 9.63
CA ASP A 76 -8.37 9.98 10.15
C ASP A 76 -9.63 10.50 9.41
N GLU A 77 -9.58 11.72 8.89
CA GLU A 77 -10.64 12.35 8.08
C GLU A 77 -10.53 12.03 6.57
N GLY A 78 -9.49 11.31 6.11
CA GLY A 78 -9.33 10.92 4.71
C GLY A 78 -8.80 12.01 3.76
N VAL A 79 -8.50 13.21 4.28
CA VAL A 79 -8.08 14.39 3.52
C VAL A 79 -6.89 14.11 2.59
N TRP A 80 -5.89 13.33 3.04
CA TRP A 80 -4.71 13.03 2.22
C TRP A 80 -5.06 12.24 0.96
N LEU A 81 -5.97 11.28 1.10
CA LEU A 81 -6.43 10.47 -0.02
C LEU A 81 -7.23 11.32 -1.00
N ASP A 82 -8.11 12.19 -0.49
CA ASP A 82 -8.92 13.07 -1.32
C ASP A 82 -8.08 14.15 -2.01
N ALA A 83 -7.10 14.73 -1.31
CA ALA A 83 -6.14 15.67 -1.90
C ALA A 83 -5.32 15.01 -3.02
N TRP A 84 -4.83 13.79 -2.79
CA TRP A 84 -4.10 13.04 -3.81
C TRP A 84 -4.99 12.77 -5.04
N ARG A 85 -6.25 12.36 -4.84
CA ARG A 85 -7.22 12.16 -5.92
C ARG A 85 -7.52 13.45 -6.68
N ALA A 86 -7.68 14.57 -6.00
CA ALA A 86 -7.94 15.86 -6.63
C ALA A 86 -6.78 16.25 -7.56
N LEU A 87 -5.54 16.14 -7.08
CA LEU A 87 -4.34 16.41 -7.88
C LEU A 87 -4.21 15.42 -9.06
N LEU A 88 -4.46 14.13 -8.85
CA LEU A 88 -4.49 13.14 -9.93
C LEU A 88 -5.54 13.47 -10.98
N GLY A 89 -6.74 13.89 -10.56
CA GLY A 89 -7.80 14.28 -11.48
C GLY A 89 -7.40 15.45 -12.38
N THR A 90 -6.64 16.42 -11.86
CA THR A 90 -6.07 17.50 -12.67
C THR A 90 -5.07 16.97 -13.69
N LEU A 91 -4.13 16.11 -13.28
CA LEU A 91 -3.15 15.51 -14.19
C LEU A 91 -3.80 14.62 -15.25
N ASP A 92 -4.89 13.91 -14.90
CA ASP A 92 -5.67 13.10 -15.83
C ASP A 92 -6.36 13.98 -16.89
N ALA A 93 -7.01 15.07 -16.46
CA ALA A 93 -7.65 16.02 -17.35
C ALA A 93 -6.66 16.68 -18.32
N GLU A 94 -5.41 16.86 -17.90
CA GLU A 94 -4.31 17.35 -18.74
C GLU A 94 -3.69 16.26 -19.64
N GLY A 95 -4.12 15.00 -19.52
CA GLY A 95 -3.58 13.87 -20.28
C GLY A 95 -2.14 13.51 -19.90
N LEU A 96 -1.68 13.93 -18.72
CA LEU A 96 -0.33 13.68 -18.22
C LEU A 96 -0.21 12.30 -17.54
N LEU A 97 -1.33 11.65 -17.24
CA LEU A 97 -1.36 10.32 -16.64
C LEU A 97 -1.52 9.23 -17.71
N ARG A 98 -0.59 8.27 -17.69
CA ARG A 98 -0.69 7.03 -18.47
C ARG A 98 -1.26 5.92 -17.59
N TRP A 99 -2.51 5.56 -17.82
CA TRP A 99 -3.22 4.53 -17.04
C TRP A 99 -2.97 3.10 -17.52
N ASP A 100 -2.42 2.96 -18.72
CA ASP A 100 -2.01 1.68 -19.31
C ASP A 100 -0.80 1.05 -18.60
N GLU A 101 0.01 1.88 -17.93
CA GLU A 101 1.17 1.45 -17.16
C GLU A 101 0.97 1.73 -15.67
N THR A 102 1.08 0.70 -14.82
CA THR A 102 0.97 0.84 -13.37
C THR A 102 2.24 0.33 -12.70
N PHE A 103 2.94 1.23 -12.00
CA PHE A 103 4.08 0.88 -11.17
C PHE A 103 3.60 0.60 -9.74
N MET A 104 3.74 -0.65 -9.30
CA MET A 104 3.50 -1.02 -7.91
C MET A 104 4.81 -0.92 -7.14
N ASP A 105 4.93 0.10 -6.30
CA ASP A 105 6.00 0.17 -5.30
C ASP A 105 5.54 -0.47 -3.98
N GLY A 106 6.47 -1.13 -3.29
CA GLY A 106 6.20 -1.89 -2.08
C GLY A 106 7.24 -1.60 -1.02
N SER A 107 6.81 -1.06 0.12
CA SER A 107 7.67 -0.90 1.28
C SER A 107 7.62 -2.14 2.18
N PHE A 108 8.77 -2.78 2.41
CA PHE A 108 8.90 -3.89 3.35
C PHE A 108 9.17 -3.35 4.76
N ALA A 109 8.20 -3.50 5.66
CA ALA A 109 8.41 -3.24 7.07
C ALA A 109 8.65 -4.57 7.82
N PRO A 110 9.77 -4.72 8.57
CA PRO A 110 9.99 -5.92 9.37
C PRO A 110 8.89 -6.07 10.42
N ALA A 111 8.42 -7.29 10.62
CA ALA A 111 7.41 -7.58 11.63
C ALA A 111 7.99 -7.27 13.02
N LYS A 112 7.42 -6.28 13.72
CA LYS A 112 7.87 -5.83 15.06
C LYS A 112 7.70 -6.89 16.16
N LYS A 113 6.98 -7.98 15.88
CA LYS A 113 6.93 -9.17 16.73
C LYS A 113 7.34 -10.35 15.85
N GLY A 114 8.45 -11.00 16.19
CA GLY A 114 8.76 -12.32 15.66
C GLY A 114 7.54 -13.21 15.89
N ALA A 115 6.95 -13.73 14.81
CA ALA A 115 5.96 -14.78 14.95
C ALA A 115 6.60 -15.92 15.76
N LYS A 116 5.82 -16.56 16.66
CA LYS A 116 6.25 -17.83 17.23
C LYS A 116 6.67 -18.75 16.08
N PRO A 117 7.78 -19.49 16.18
CA PRO A 117 8.32 -20.27 15.06
C PRO A 117 7.17 -21.08 14.45
N SER A 118 6.92 -20.87 13.15
CA SER A 118 5.91 -21.63 12.46
C SER A 118 6.25 -23.11 12.60
N ALA A 119 5.31 -23.90 13.10
CA ALA A 119 5.46 -25.34 13.11
C ALA A 119 5.73 -25.81 11.67
N LYS A 120 6.57 -26.85 11.53
CA LYS A 120 6.98 -27.40 10.23
C LYS A 120 5.73 -27.63 9.35
N PRO A 121 5.71 -27.15 8.10
CA PRO A 121 4.54 -27.23 7.24
C PRO A 121 4.46 -28.64 6.66
N SER A 122 3.98 -29.62 7.43
CA SER A 122 3.87 -30.99 6.92
C SER A 122 2.58 -31.74 7.21
N VAL A 123 1.63 -31.22 7.99
CA VAL A 123 0.37 -31.95 8.21
C VAL A 123 -0.81 -30.99 8.38
N ALA A 124 -1.89 -31.27 7.65
CA ALA A 124 -3.15 -30.53 7.55
C ALA A 124 -3.18 -29.36 6.54
N ARG A 125 -3.91 -29.66 5.47
CA ARG A 125 -4.16 -28.86 4.29
C ARG A 125 -5.52 -28.22 4.43
N GLU A 126 -5.59 -26.90 4.55
CA GLU A 126 -6.69 -26.12 3.97
C GLU A 126 -6.12 -24.84 3.35
N ARG A 127 -6.52 -24.54 2.11
CA ARG A 127 -6.14 -23.30 1.43
C ARG A 127 -6.79 -22.16 2.19
N SER A 128 -6.08 -21.54 3.12
CA SER A 128 -6.54 -20.31 3.78
C SER A 128 -6.72 -19.25 2.70
N GLY A 129 -7.96 -18.77 2.54
CA GLY A 129 -8.40 -17.86 1.49
C GLY A 129 -7.75 -16.48 1.57
N TRP A 130 -6.49 -16.39 1.18
CA TRP A 130 -5.73 -15.16 0.94
C TRP A 130 -6.24 -14.44 -0.33
N TYR A 131 -7.53 -14.13 -0.37
CA TYR A 131 -8.15 -13.42 -1.48
C TYR A 131 -9.10 -12.29 -1.07
N TRP A 132 -9.26 -11.97 0.22
CA TRP A 132 -10.27 -10.98 0.63
C TRP A 132 -9.81 -9.71 1.36
N PRO A 133 -8.52 -9.51 1.72
CA PRO A 133 -8.02 -8.18 2.04
C PRO A 133 -7.58 -7.40 0.79
N THR A 134 -6.86 -8.06 -0.14
CA THR A 134 -6.37 -7.43 -1.37
C THR A 134 -7.52 -6.94 -2.25
N VAL A 135 -8.64 -7.67 -2.32
CA VAL A 135 -9.81 -7.24 -3.11
C VAL A 135 -10.52 -6.03 -2.51
N LYS A 136 -10.41 -5.78 -1.19
CA LYS A 136 -10.89 -4.51 -0.60
C LYS A 136 -9.95 -3.34 -0.91
N VAL A 137 -8.65 -3.58 -0.95
CA VAL A 137 -7.64 -2.57 -1.34
C VAL A 137 -7.67 -2.30 -2.85
N PHE A 138 -8.04 -3.31 -3.65
CA PHE A 138 -8.04 -3.27 -5.12
C PHE A 138 -9.36 -2.73 -5.71
N ARG A 139 -10.29 -2.25 -4.89
CA ARG A 139 -11.49 -1.56 -5.39
C ARG A 139 -11.18 -0.07 -5.53
N TRP A 140 -10.27 0.23 -6.45
CA TRP A 140 -10.04 1.57 -6.95
C TRP A 140 -11.17 1.95 -7.90
N GLU A 141 -11.73 3.15 -7.76
CA GLU A 141 -12.90 3.62 -8.52
C GLU A 141 -12.66 3.75 -10.04
N PHE A 142 -11.40 3.70 -10.48
CA PHE A 142 -11.01 3.97 -11.88
C PHE A 142 -10.21 2.86 -12.59
N GLY A 143 -10.12 1.64 -12.05
CA GLY A 143 -9.24 0.61 -12.64
C GLY A 143 -9.71 -0.84 -12.50
N TRP A 144 -9.96 -1.47 -13.66
CA TRP A 144 -10.15 -2.91 -13.91
C TRP A 144 -11.25 -3.65 -13.12
N LYS A 145 -12.34 -3.99 -13.82
CA LYS A 145 -13.17 -5.14 -13.43
C LYS A 145 -12.30 -6.40 -13.56
N VAL A 146 -11.80 -6.93 -12.46
CA VAL A 146 -11.09 -8.23 -12.46
C VAL A 146 -12.04 -9.27 -13.06
N PRO A 147 -11.76 -9.84 -14.24
CA PRO A 147 -12.60 -10.93 -14.74
C PRO A 147 -12.41 -12.10 -13.77
N LEU A 148 -13.49 -12.51 -13.11
CA LEU A 148 -13.54 -13.71 -12.30
C LEU A 148 -13.04 -14.88 -13.16
N ARG A 149 -11.83 -15.33 -12.89
CA ARG A 149 -11.12 -16.35 -13.67
C ARG A 149 -11.98 -17.62 -13.74
N VAL A 150 -12.52 -17.93 -14.92
CA VAL A 150 -13.14 -19.22 -15.21
C VAL A 150 -12.11 -20.30 -14.90
N LYS A 151 -12.45 -21.22 -14.00
CA LYS A 151 -11.55 -22.28 -13.51
C LYS A 151 -11.08 -23.17 -14.66
N LEU A 152 -9.90 -22.90 -15.23
CA LEU A 152 -9.19 -23.91 -16.02
C LEU A 152 -8.80 -25.06 -15.08
N ARG A 153 -9.53 -26.18 -15.17
CA ARG A 153 -9.21 -27.43 -14.50
C ARG A 153 -8.00 -28.07 -15.19
N LEU A 154 -6.80 -27.66 -14.81
CA LEU A 154 -5.59 -28.40 -15.18
C LEU A 154 -5.54 -29.71 -14.38
N ARG A 155 -5.96 -30.82 -15.01
CA ARG A 155 -5.71 -32.18 -14.52
C ARG A 155 -4.21 -32.45 -14.59
N LYS A 156 -3.58 -32.73 -13.44
CA LYS A 156 -2.18 -33.16 -13.35
C LYS A 156 -2.04 -34.56 -13.99
N PRO A 157 -1.12 -34.81 -14.93
CA PRO A 157 -0.89 -36.17 -15.43
C PRO A 157 -0.27 -37.05 -14.33
N ARG A 158 -0.71 -38.31 -14.26
CA ARG A 158 -0.16 -39.33 -13.35
C ARG A 158 1.22 -39.76 -13.83
N SER A 159 2.20 -39.77 -12.92
CA SER A 159 3.54 -40.33 -13.15
C SER A 159 3.46 -41.84 -13.46
N PRO A 160 4.22 -42.37 -14.42
CA PRO A 160 4.25 -43.81 -14.70
C PRO A 160 5.03 -44.58 -13.62
N LYS A 161 4.45 -45.70 -13.17
CA LYS A 161 5.07 -46.63 -12.21
C LYS A 161 6.32 -47.27 -12.83
N SER A 162 7.43 -47.28 -12.10
CA SER A 162 8.64 -48.03 -12.45
C SER A 162 8.36 -49.54 -12.42
N ALA A 163 8.67 -50.23 -13.52
CA ALA A 163 8.57 -51.67 -13.65
C ALA A 163 9.84 -52.34 -13.11
N SER A 164 9.75 -53.05 -11.99
CA SER A 164 10.83 -53.93 -11.53
C SER A 164 10.85 -55.22 -12.34
N ARG A 165 11.89 -55.40 -13.15
CA ARG A 165 12.21 -56.60 -13.93
C ARG A 165 12.31 -57.84 -13.03
N ASN A 166 11.43 -58.81 -13.24
CA ASN A 166 11.52 -60.15 -12.66
C ASN A 166 12.19 -61.08 -13.69
N ARG A 167 13.46 -61.45 -13.50
CA ARG A 167 14.13 -62.48 -14.31
C ARG A 167 14.02 -63.82 -13.57
N LYS A 168 13.00 -64.62 -13.91
CA LYS A 168 13.01 -66.07 -13.66
C LYS A 168 13.56 -66.77 -14.91
N ALA A 169 14.76 -67.33 -14.81
CA ALA A 169 15.24 -68.32 -15.76
C ALA A 169 14.77 -69.71 -15.29
N ALA A 170 14.14 -70.46 -16.18
CA ALA A 170 13.75 -71.85 -15.95
C ALA A 170 14.03 -72.66 -17.22
N ARG A 171 14.41 -73.93 -17.00
CA ARG A 171 14.64 -75.06 -17.93
C ARG A 171 16.09 -75.20 -18.45
N GLY A 172 16.71 -76.38 -18.42
CA GLY A 172 16.23 -77.71 -18.01
C GLY A 172 17.36 -78.77 -17.97
N LYS A 173 17.05 -79.90 -17.31
CA LYS A 173 17.74 -81.21 -17.33
C LYS A 173 18.04 -81.67 -18.77
N SER A 174 19.04 -82.49 -19.12
CA SER A 174 19.38 -83.89 -18.71
C SER A 174 20.51 -84.40 -19.68
N PRO A 175 20.92 -85.70 -19.74
CA PRO A 175 21.43 -86.66 -18.75
C PRO A 175 22.83 -87.25 -19.12
N ASN A 176 23.41 -87.99 -18.16
CA ASN A 176 24.42 -89.07 -18.19
C ASN A 176 25.23 -89.42 -19.47
N ALA A 177 26.56 -89.50 -19.28
CA ALA A 177 27.40 -90.69 -19.54
C ALA A 177 28.61 -90.63 -18.60
#